data_AF-A0A9Q6N8J3-F1
#
_entry.id   AF-A0A9Q6N8J3-F1
#
_cell.length_a   1.000
_cell.length_b   1.000
_cell.length_c   1.000
_cell.angle_alpha   90.00
_cell.angle_beta   90.00
_cell.angle_gamma   90.00
#
_symmetry.space_group_name_H-M   'P 1'
#
loop_
_entity.id
_entity.type
_entity.pdbx_description
1 polymer ?
#
loop_
_entity_poly.entity_id
_entity_poly.type
_entity_poly.pdbx_seq_one_letter_code
_entity_poly.pdbx_strand_id
1 'polypeptide(L)'
;MVYSSVSGAVVAALAAGEKGAAKAQAWQKLYRSAEEEGGCLASLGGSSGGLDRTQVDYWLSARLHHMLKGEHWDVLVAKYSTSKAKKVHAITLVRPLIASPAPMLFIYKAVTAWAIPKLKGARRKAPQSVSVDIPLDASDWRREAVVSAAIAAGKAAKKRIEALEEDVIILPDSFYDMNTWDLDATPESTRRRWRQDINEKLDIMIDDALDEVRVILEAEGLLMKEVA
;
A
#
# COMPACT_ATOMS: atom_id res chain seq x y z
N MET A 1 25.49 -6.65 2.39
CA MET A 1 24.14 -7.12 2.00
C MET A 1 23.15 -5.96 2.13
N VAL A 2 22.10 -5.93 1.31
CA VAL A 2 21.39 -4.68 1.01
C VAL A 2 20.09 -4.52 1.81
N TYR A 3 19.41 -5.60 2.21
CA TYR A 3 18.19 -5.54 3.03
C TYR A 3 18.39 -6.23 4.38
N SER A 4 17.84 -5.64 5.45
CA SER A 4 17.84 -6.19 6.81
C SER A 4 16.64 -7.09 7.12
N SER A 5 15.58 -7.03 6.31
CA SER A 5 14.39 -7.90 6.45
C SER A 5 13.71 -8.14 5.11
N VAL A 6 12.99 -9.26 5.01
CA VAL A 6 12.23 -9.66 3.81
C VAL A 6 11.11 -8.65 3.52
N SER A 7 10.32 -8.30 4.54
CA SER A 7 9.24 -7.30 4.41
C SER A 7 9.76 -5.92 4.00
N GLY A 8 10.92 -5.51 4.53
CA GLY A 8 11.59 -4.27 4.12
C GLY A 8 12.03 -4.29 2.66
N ALA A 9 12.48 -5.45 2.16
CA ALA A 9 12.82 -5.64 0.76
C ALA A 9 11.60 -5.56 -0.16
N VAL A 10 10.48 -6.19 0.22
CA VAL A 10 9.22 -6.11 -0.51
C VAL A 10 8.72 -4.67 -0.60
N VAL A 11 8.69 -3.94 0.52
CA VAL A 11 8.24 -2.55 0.54
C VAL A 11 9.12 -1.67 -0.37
N ALA A 12 10.44 -1.83 -0.31
CA ALA A 12 11.36 -1.09 -1.16
C ALA A 12 11.18 -1.43 -2.65
N ALA A 13 11.02 -2.71 -2.98
CA ALA A 13 10.77 -3.18 -4.34
C ALA A 13 9.45 -2.63 -4.90
N LEU A 14 8.35 -2.73 -4.14
CA LEU A 14 7.05 -2.20 -4.54
C LEU A 14 7.09 -0.68 -4.75
N ALA A 15 7.74 0.06 -3.84
CA ALA A 15 7.90 1.51 -3.98
C ALA A 15 8.78 1.90 -5.18
N ALA A 16 9.80 1.10 -5.50
CA ALA A 16 10.62 1.31 -6.69
C ALA A 16 9.80 1.10 -7.97
N GLY A 17 9.05 0.00 -8.07
CA GLY A 17 8.17 -0.30 -9.20
C GLY A 17 7.03 0.72 -9.44
N GLU A 18 6.82 1.67 -8.53
CA GLU A 18 5.88 2.78 -8.69
C GLU A 18 6.52 4.03 -9.32
N LYS A 19 7.79 4.29 -9.04
CA LYS A 19 8.52 5.45 -9.60
C LYS A 19 8.82 5.14 -11.08
N GLY A 20 8.24 5.93 -12.00
CA GLY A 20 8.15 5.63 -13.42
C GLY A 20 9.44 5.22 -14.17
N ALA A 21 9.22 4.60 -15.34
CA ALA A 21 10.16 3.87 -16.19
C ALA A 21 11.39 4.63 -16.74
N ALA A 22 11.58 5.93 -16.45
CA ALA A 22 12.67 6.72 -17.03
C ALA A 22 14.06 6.33 -16.51
N LYS A 23 14.18 5.88 -15.25
CA LYS A 23 15.40 5.24 -14.71
C LYS A 23 15.40 3.72 -14.86
N ALA A 24 14.31 3.13 -15.38
CA ALA A 24 14.12 1.69 -15.47
C ALA A 24 14.95 1.00 -16.58
N GLN A 25 15.46 1.76 -17.55
CA GLN A 25 16.19 1.17 -18.68
C GLN A 25 17.59 0.64 -18.30
N ALA A 26 18.18 1.13 -17.20
CA ALA A 26 19.49 0.66 -16.73
C ALA A 26 19.42 -0.74 -16.11
N TRP A 27 18.40 -1.03 -15.29
CA TRP A 27 18.23 -2.36 -14.70
C TRP A 27 17.74 -3.39 -15.72
N GLN A 28 17.04 -2.99 -16.80
CA GLN A 28 16.66 -3.90 -17.88
C GLN A 28 17.88 -4.59 -18.51
N LYS A 29 19.03 -3.92 -18.56
CA LYS A 29 20.29 -4.53 -19.00
C LYS A 29 20.80 -5.55 -17.99
N LEU A 30 20.68 -5.28 -16.68
CA LEU A 30 21.01 -6.23 -15.61
C LEU A 30 20.08 -7.45 -15.62
N TYR A 31 18.79 -7.25 -15.92
CA TYR A 31 17.80 -8.31 -16.02
C TYR A 31 18.04 -9.21 -17.24
N ARG A 32 18.27 -8.63 -18.44
CA ARG A 32 18.61 -9.41 -19.65
C ARG A 32 19.95 -10.14 -19.52
N SER A 33 20.95 -9.52 -18.88
CA SER A 33 22.23 -10.17 -18.58
C SER A 33 22.09 -11.37 -17.64
N ALA A 34 21.06 -11.39 -16.78
CA ALA A 34 20.78 -12.50 -15.89
C ALA A 34 20.02 -13.65 -16.57
N GLU A 35 19.24 -13.38 -17.63
CA GLU A 35 18.50 -14.42 -18.36
C GLU A 35 19.41 -15.27 -19.28
N GLU A 36 20.44 -14.67 -19.89
CA GLU A 36 21.36 -15.40 -20.78
C GLU A 36 22.30 -16.35 -20.04
N GLU A 37 22.46 -16.18 -18.71
CA GLU A 37 23.46 -16.92 -17.92
C GLU A 37 23.02 -17.16 -16.47
N GLY A 38 21.76 -17.50 -16.20
CA GLY A 38 21.29 -17.87 -14.84
C GLY A 38 21.77 -16.92 -13.72
N GLY A 39 21.82 -15.62 -14.03
CA GLY A 39 22.67 -14.65 -13.35
C GLY A 39 22.11 -14.23 -11.99
N CYS A 40 22.89 -14.52 -10.96
CA CYS A 40 22.72 -13.99 -9.61
C CYS A 40 23.15 -12.51 -9.57
N LEU A 41 22.41 -11.64 -8.85
CA LEU A 41 22.83 -10.25 -8.66
C LEU A 41 24.21 -10.15 -7.96
N ALA A 42 24.57 -11.15 -7.15
CA ALA A 42 25.92 -11.27 -6.58
C ALA A 42 27.02 -11.38 -7.66
N SER A 43 26.74 -11.95 -8.83
CA SER A 43 27.67 -12.01 -9.97
C SER A 43 27.88 -10.64 -10.61
N LEU A 44 26.92 -9.72 -10.48
CA LEU A 44 26.99 -8.35 -11.01
C LEU A 44 27.74 -7.39 -10.07
N GLY A 45 27.84 -7.71 -8.78
CA GLY A 45 28.57 -6.92 -7.78
C GLY A 45 30.10 -6.88 -7.98
N GLY A 46 30.65 -7.76 -8.83
CA GLY A 46 32.08 -7.81 -9.15
C GLY A 46 32.56 -6.78 -10.19
N SER A 47 31.65 -6.22 -10.99
CA SER A 47 31.99 -5.32 -12.10
C SER A 47 31.96 -3.84 -11.69
N SER A 48 33.05 -3.36 -11.07
CA SER A 48 33.61 -1.99 -11.07
C SER A 48 32.68 -0.75 -11.15
N GLY A 49 31.48 -0.79 -10.59
CA GLY A 49 30.61 0.37 -10.45
C GLY A 49 29.44 0.01 -9.54
N GLY A 50 29.59 0.24 -8.24
CA GLY A 50 28.61 -0.19 -7.22
C GLY A 50 27.18 0.15 -7.62
N LEU A 51 26.33 -0.87 -7.71
CA LEU A 51 24.91 -0.68 -8.03
C LEU A 51 24.27 0.23 -6.99
N ASP A 52 23.66 1.31 -7.45
CA ASP A 52 22.87 2.19 -6.59
C ASP A 52 21.70 1.39 -5.99
N ARG A 53 21.40 1.65 -4.72
CA ARG A 53 20.31 1.00 -3.98
C ARG A 53 19.00 1.03 -4.75
N THR A 54 18.72 2.15 -5.41
CA THR A 54 17.49 2.30 -6.19
C THR A 54 17.43 1.34 -7.38
N GLN A 55 18.55 1.06 -8.04
CA GLN A 55 18.63 0.11 -9.15
C GLN A 55 18.40 -1.33 -8.67
N VAL A 56 18.92 -1.67 -7.49
CA VAL A 56 18.67 -2.95 -6.83
C VAL A 56 17.18 -3.11 -6.50
N ASP A 57 16.54 -2.08 -5.95
CA ASP A 57 15.11 -2.12 -5.62
C ASP A 57 14.24 -2.29 -6.88
N TYR A 58 14.56 -1.61 -7.99
CA TYR A 58 13.86 -1.77 -9.26
C TYR A 58 14.01 -3.17 -9.85
N TRP A 59 15.25 -3.67 -9.89
CA TRP A 59 15.53 -5.02 -10.37
C TRP A 59 14.78 -6.04 -9.51
N LEU A 60 14.80 -5.88 -8.19
CA LEU A 60 14.11 -6.77 -7.27
C LEU A 60 12.60 -6.75 -7.53
N SER A 61 12.01 -5.57 -7.77
CA SER A 61 10.60 -5.48 -8.15
C SER A 61 10.27 -6.29 -9.40
N ALA A 62 11.09 -6.20 -10.45
CA ALA A 62 10.88 -6.95 -11.68
C ALA A 62 11.08 -8.46 -11.48
N ARG A 63 12.10 -8.83 -10.71
CA ARG A 63 12.42 -10.22 -10.37
C ARG A 63 11.29 -10.88 -9.58
N LEU A 64 10.79 -10.22 -8.53
CA LEU A 64 9.69 -10.71 -7.72
C LEU A 64 8.40 -10.85 -8.53
N HIS A 65 8.08 -9.85 -9.36
CA HIS A 65 6.89 -9.92 -10.24
C HIS A 65 6.95 -11.08 -11.24
N HIS A 66 8.15 -11.50 -11.67
CA HIS A 66 8.32 -12.61 -12.60
C HIS A 66 8.36 -13.98 -11.90
N MET A 67 8.99 -14.07 -10.73
CA MET A 67 9.22 -15.35 -10.05
C MET A 67 8.08 -15.77 -9.12
N LEU A 68 7.36 -14.82 -8.52
CA LEU A 68 6.24 -15.13 -7.63
C LEU A 68 5.02 -15.55 -8.44
N LYS A 69 4.20 -16.42 -7.85
CA LYS A 69 2.85 -16.68 -8.35
C LYS A 69 2.05 -15.38 -8.37
N GLY A 70 1.16 -15.21 -9.35
CA GLY A 70 0.33 -14.01 -9.46
C GLY A 70 -0.44 -13.70 -8.16
N GLU A 71 -1.00 -14.72 -7.52
CA GLU A 71 -1.74 -14.59 -6.26
C GLU A 71 -0.86 -14.08 -5.10
N HIS A 72 0.39 -14.54 -5.03
CA HIS A 72 1.37 -14.09 -4.03
C HIS A 72 1.83 -12.66 -4.30
N TRP A 73 2.02 -12.30 -5.56
CA TRP A 73 2.30 -10.91 -5.91
C TRP A 73 1.13 -10.00 -5.52
N ASP A 74 -0.09 -10.38 -5.84
CA ASP A 74 -1.29 -9.58 -5.56
C ASP A 74 -1.50 -9.39 -4.05
N VAL A 75 -1.29 -10.43 -3.22
CA VAL A 75 -1.44 -10.28 -1.76
C VAL A 75 -0.38 -9.35 -1.16
N LEU A 76 0.86 -9.40 -1.67
CA LEU A 76 1.93 -8.48 -1.24
C LEU A 76 1.63 -7.05 -1.66
N VAL A 77 1.16 -6.82 -2.89
CA VAL A 77 0.72 -5.49 -3.34
C VAL A 77 -0.45 -5.00 -2.50
N ALA A 78 -1.44 -5.86 -2.21
CA ALA A 78 -2.60 -5.51 -1.40
C ALA A 78 -2.20 -5.09 0.02
N LYS A 79 -1.15 -5.68 0.61
CA LYS A 79 -0.69 -5.31 1.96
C LYS A 79 0.25 -4.11 1.97
N TYR A 80 1.31 -4.17 1.16
CA TYR A 80 2.51 -3.34 1.32
C TYR A 80 2.63 -2.20 0.30
N SER A 81 1.81 -2.19 -0.77
CA SER A 81 1.89 -1.15 -1.80
C SER A 81 1.58 0.26 -1.26
N THR A 82 2.31 1.24 -1.78
CA THR A 82 2.09 2.67 -1.53
C THR A 82 1.16 3.31 -2.57
N SER A 83 1.07 2.73 -3.77
CA SER A 83 0.19 3.18 -4.84
C SER A 83 -1.24 2.76 -4.58
N LYS A 84 -2.13 3.77 -4.48
CA LYS A 84 -3.57 3.52 -4.28
C LYS A 84 -4.20 2.68 -5.37
N ALA A 85 -3.89 3.00 -6.63
CA ALA A 85 -4.49 2.31 -7.77
C ALA A 85 -4.08 0.83 -7.77
N LYS A 86 -2.78 0.55 -7.60
CA LYS A 86 -2.28 -0.83 -7.53
C LYS A 86 -2.83 -1.56 -6.31
N LYS A 87 -2.87 -0.91 -5.14
CA LYS A 87 -3.39 -1.52 -3.91
C LYS A 87 -4.87 -1.88 -4.03
N VAL A 88 -5.71 -0.96 -4.52
CA VAL A 88 -7.14 -1.23 -4.74
C VAL A 88 -7.34 -2.32 -5.79
N HIS A 89 -6.57 -2.30 -6.88
CA HIS A 89 -6.64 -3.35 -7.90
C HIS A 89 -6.26 -4.73 -7.32
N ALA A 90 -5.15 -4.80 -6.57
CA ALA A 90 -4.74 -6.03 -5.93
C ALA A 90 -5.78 -6.56 -4.92
N ILE A 91 -6.42 -5.68 -4.12
CA ILE A 91 -7.55 -6.07 -3.26
C ILE A 91 -8.68 -6.73 -4.06
N THR A 92 -8.96 -6.24 -5.28
CA THR A 92 -10.00 -6.85 -6.14
C THR A 92 -9.61 -8.23 -6.66
N LEU A 93 -8.32 -8.48 -6.89
CA LEU A 93 -7.78 -9.77 -7.34
C LEU A 93 -7.69 -10.79 -6.20
N VAL A 94 -7.35 -10.36 -4.99
CA VAL A 94 -7.25 -11.23 -3.80
C VAL A 94 -8.61 -11.69 -3.29
N ARG A 95 -9.63 -10.81 -3.35
CA ARG A 95 -10.98 -11.10 -2.86
C ARG A 95 -11.57 -12.47 -3.31
N PRO A 96 -11.58 -12.84 -4.61
CA PRO A 96 -12.15 -14.11 -5.06
C PRO A 96 -11.41 -15.35 -4.56
N LEU A 97 -10.15 -15.22 -4.12
CA LEU A 97 -9.35 -16.33 -3.60
C LEU A 97 -9.80 -16.76 -2.19
N ILE A 98 -10.56 -15.91 -1.50
CA ILE A 98 -10.99 -16.16 -0.11
C ILE A 98 -12.30 -16.95 -0.08
N ALA A 99 -12.19 -18.26 0.14
CA ALA A 99 -13.33 -19.10 0.43
C ALA A 99 -13.91 -18.77 1.82
N SER A 100 -15.14 -18.27 1.90
CA SER A 100 -15.81 -17.97 3.16
C SER A 100 -17.33 -18.12 3.02
N PRO A 101 -18.04 -18.59 4.06
CA PRO A 101 -19.50 -18.60 4.06
C PRO A 101 -20.12 -17.20 4.23
N ALA A 102 -19.30 -16.17 4.45
CA ALA A 102 -19.76 -14.79 4.63
C ALA A 102 -20.33 -14.20 3.32
N PRO A 103 -21.29 -13.26 3.40
CA PRO A 103 -21.78 -12.55 2.23
C PRO A 103 -20.67 -11.81 1.47
N MET A 104 -20.89 -11.61 0.17
CA MET A 104 -19.91 -10.98 -0.72
C MET A 104 -19.48 -9.56 -0.29
N LEU A 105 -20.40 -8.79 0.30
CA LEU A 105 -20.08 -7.48 0.88
C LEU A 105 -19.16 -7.61 2.10
N PHE A 106 -19.41 -8.60 2.95
CA PHE A 106 -18.61 -8.85 4.14
C PHE A 106 -17.18 -9.23 3.76
N ILE A 107 -17.00 -10.13 2.80
CA ILE A 107 -15.67 -10.51 2.29
C ILE A 107 -14.95 -9.28 1.73
N TYR A 108 -15.63 -8.49 0.90
CA TYR A 108 -15.05 -7.26 0.34
C TYR A 108 -14.56 -6.30 1.43
N LYS A 109 -15.40 -6.03 2.44
CA LYS A 109 -15.06 -5.12 3.55
C LYS A 109 -13.93 -5.68 4.41
N ALA A 110 -13.96 -6.98 4.73
CA ALA A 110 -12.94 -7.65 5.52
C ALA A 110 -11.57 -7.60 4.85
N VAL A 111 -11.47 -8.02 3.58
CA VAL A 111 -10.22 -8.00 2.80
C VAL A 111 -9.69 -6.57 2.69
N THR A 112 -10.56 -5.60 2.41
CA THR A 112 -10.16 -4.19 2.29
C THR A 112 -9.67 -3.62 3.64
N ALA A 113 -10.35 -3.93 4.75
CA ALA A 113 -9.96 -3.48 6.08
C ALA A 113 -8.67 -4.14 6.59
N TRP A 114 -8.38 -5.37 6.15
CA TRP A 114 -7.13 -6.06 6.42
C TRP A 114 -5.95 -5.46 5.65
N ALA A 115 -6.18 -5.08 4.38
CA ALA A 115 -5.18 -4.44 3.52
C ALA A 115 -4.89 -2.99 3.91
N ILE A 116 -5.92 -2.27 4.40
CA ILE A 116 -5.83 -0.87 4.81
C ILE A 116 -6.26 -0.78 6.28
N PRO A 117 -5.36 -1.08 7.23
CA PRO A 117 -5.66 -1.03 8.66
C PRO A 117 -5.87 0.41 9.13
N LYS A 118 -6.67 0.57 10.19
CA LYS A 118 -6.95 1.88 10.80
C LYS A 118 -5.68 2.44 11.42
N LEU A 119 -5.18 3.54 10.87
CA LEU A 119 -4.02 4.25 11.39
C LEU A 119 -4.38 4.91 12.74
N LYS A 120 -3.60 4.62 13.79
CA LYS A 120 -3.78 5.26 15.10
C LYS A 120 -3.54 6.77 14.94
N GLY A 121 -4.55 7.58 15.23
CA GLY A 121 -4.47 9.04 15.19
C GLY A 121 -4.77 9.69 13.82
N ALA A 122 -4.73 8.96 12.71
CA ALA A 122 -5.14 9.48 11.41
C ALA A 122 -6.61 9.14 11.15
N ARG A 123 -7.50 10.10 11.43
CA ARG A 123 -8.89 10.04 10.98
C ARG A 123 -9.06 10.88 9.73
N ARG A 124 -9.88 10.41 8.80
CA ARG A 124 -10.38 11.27 7.73
C ARG A 124 -11.05 12.48 8.35
N LYS A 125 -10.48 13.68 8.16
CA LYS A 125 -11.00 14.88 8.78
C LYS A 125 -12.29 15.26 8.03
N ALA A 126 -13.43 15.21 8.72
CA ALA A 126 -14.70 15.65 8.16
C ALA A 126 -14.56 17.10 7.64
N PRO A 127 -15.32 17.51 6.62
CA PRO A 127 -15.31 18.90 6.16
C PRO A 127 -15.66 19.82 7.34
N GLN A 128 -14.67 20.55 7.83
CA GLN A 128 -14.82 21.45 8.96
C GLN A 128 -15.55 22.70 8.46
N SER A 129 -16.77 22.94 8.95
CA SER A 129 -17.45 24.21 8.70
C SER A 129 -16.67 25.32 9.40
N VAL A 130 -16.24 26.32 8.64
CA VAL A 130 -15.59 27.53 9.19
C VAL A 130 -16.68 28.59 9.31
N SER A 131 -17.09 28.89 10.53
CA SER A 131 -17.91 30.07 10.83
C SER A 131 -17.01 31.30 10.84
N VAL A 132 -17.44 32.36 10.15
CA VAL A 132 -16.70 33.62 10.05
C VAL A 132 -17.58 34.69 10.65
N ASP A 133 -17.11 35.34 11.72
CA ASP A 133 -17.79 36.49 12.29
C ASP A 133 -17.53 37.71 11.42
N ILE A 134 -18.59 38.23 10.79
CA ILE A 134 -18.53 39.41 9.92
C ILE A 134 -18.94 40.64 10.75
N PRO A 135 -18.04 41.59 11.01
CA PRO A 135 -18.40 42.82 11.73
C PRO A 135 -19.39 43.64 10.89
N LEU A 136 -20.59 43.87 11.43
CA LEU A 136 -21.68 44.57 10.72
C LEU A 136 -21.43 46.09 10.62
N ASP A 137 -20.58 46.62 11.49
CA ASP A 137 -20.15 48.02 11.58
C ASP A 137 -19.01 48.38 10.61
N ALA A 138 -18.44 47.39 9.92
CA ALA A 138 -17.37 47.61 8.95
C ALA A 138 -17.86 48.12 7.60
N SER A 139 -17.00 48.82 6.87
CA SER A 139 -17.23 49.21 5.48
C SER A 139 -17.41 48.00 4.57
N ASP A 140 -18.18 48.14 3.49
CA ASP A 140 -18.56 47.01 2.61
C ASP A 140 -17.34 46.28 2.04
N TRP A 141 -16.33 47.03 1.58
CA TRP A 141 -15.07 46.43 1.10
C TRP A 141 -14.33 45.61 2.16
N ARG A 142 -14.44 45.96 3.45
CA ARG A 142 -13.84 45.18 4.56
C ARG A 142 -14.63 43.91 4.81
N ARG A 143 -15.96 43.97 4.75
CA ARG A 143 -16.82 42.79 4.87
C ARG A 143 -16.54 41.79 3.74
N GLU A 144 -16.41 42.27 2.51
CA GLU A 144 -16.02 41.47 1.34
C GLU A 144 -14.59 40.90 1.46
N ALA A 145 -13.64 41.69 1.96
CA ALA A 145 -12.27 41.23 2.21
C ALA A 145 -12.22 40.11 3.27
N VAL A 146 -12.99 40.21 4.35
CA VAL A 146 -13.06 39.18 5.40
C VAL A 146 -13.68 37.89 4.85
N VAL A 147 -14.77 37.99 4.08
CA VAL A 147 -15.42 36.83 3.46
C VAL A 147 -14.49 36.16 2.45
N SER A 148 -13.87 36.93 1.55
CA SER A 148 -12.95 36.39 0.55
C SER A 148 -11.70 35.75 1.18
N ALA A 149 -11.13 36.35 2.22
CA ALA A 149 -10.01 35.80 2.97
C ALA A 149 -10.40 34.47 3.66
N ALA A 150 -11.59 34.38 4.25
CA ALA A 150 -12.06 33.15 4.87
C ALA A 150 -12.34 32.04 3.85
N ILE A 151 -12.93 32.36 2.69
CA ILE A 151 -13.11 31.41 1.59
C ILE A 151 -11.74 30.90 1.09
N ALA A 152 -10.77 31.80 0.92
CA ALA A 152 -9.42 31.43 0.50
C ALA A 152 -8.71 30.53 1.53
N ALA A 153 -8.83 30.85 2.83
CA ALA A 153 -8.31 30.03 3.91
C ALA A 153 -8.97 28.64 3.96
N GLY A 154 -10.29 28.57 3.79
CA GLY A 154 -11.03 27.32 3.70
C GLY A 154 -10.59 26.46 2.51
N LYS A 155 -10.43 27.05 1.32
CA LYS A 155 -9.91 26.37 0.13
C LYS A 155 -8.47 25.88 0.33
N ALA A 156 -7.59 26.69 0.95
CA ALA A 156 -6.22 26.30 1.22
C ALA A 156 -6.12 25.16 2.24
N ALA A 157 -6.93 25.18 3.30
CA ALA A 157 -7.01 24.11 4.28
C ALA A 157 -7.53 22.81 3.65
N LYS A 158 -8.59 22.90 2.81
CA LYS A 158 -9.11 21.76 2.05
C LYS A 158 -8.04 21.17 1.12
N LYS A 159 -7.33 22.00 0.35
CA LYS A 159 -6.24 21.55 -0.54
C LYS A 159 -5.10 20.86 0.21
N ARG A 160 -4.76 21.32 1.42
CA ARG A 160 -3.75 20.65 2.27
C ARG A 160 -4.22 19.29 2.76
N ILE A 161 -5.49 19.17 3.15
CA ILE A 161 -6.08 17.89 3.54
C ILE A 161 -6.15 16.95 2.33
N GLU A 162 -6.57 17.44 1.17
CA GLU A 162 -6.61 16.65 -0.07
C GLU A 162 -5.23 16.17 -0.49
N ALA A 163 -4.18 17.00 -0.40
CA ALA A 163 -2.80 16.59 -0.70
C ALA A 163 -2.29 15.51 0.28
N LEU A 164 -2.61 15.62 1.57
CA LEU A 164 -2.27 14.59 2.56
C LEU A 164 -3.07 13.30 2.34
N GLU A 165 -4.36 13.43 1.96
CA GLU A 165 -5.19 12.30 1.58
C GLU A 165 -4.70 11.67 0.27
N GLU A 166 -4.12 12.42 -0.68
CA GLU A 166 -3.58 11.96 -1.97
C GLU A 166 -2.45 10.94 -1.82
N ASP A 167 -1.64 11.05 -0.77
CA ASP A 167 -0.48 10.17 -0.54
C ASP A 167 -0.83 8.88 0.21
N VAL A 168 -1.88 8.85 1.04
CA VAL A 168 -2.21 7.69 1.89
C VAL A 168 -3.69 7.32 1.78
N ILE A 169 -4.00 6.04 1.57
CA ILE A 169 -5.39 5.57 1.61
C ILE A 169 -5.88 5.56 3.06
N ILE A 170 -6.77 6.49 3.41
CA ILE A 170 -7.44 6.52 4.72
C ILE A 170 -8.92 6.23 4.51
N LEU A 171 -9.39 5.10 5.04
CA LEU A 171 -10.80 4.74 5.00
C LEU A 171 -11.58 5.44 6.11
N PRO A 172 -12.87 5.78 5.90
CA PRO A 172 -13.70 6.37 6.95
C PRO A 172 -13.90 5.37 8.10
N ASP A 173 -14.13 5.88 9.31
CA ASP A 173 -14.32 5.07 10.51
C ASP A 173 -15.49 4.07 10.38
N SER A 174 -16.56 4.47 9.68
CA SER A 174 -17.71 3.60 9.37
C SER A 174 -17.33 2.40 8.51
N PHE A 175 -16.22 2.46 7.75
CA PHE A 175 -15.76 1.31 6.97
C PHE A 175 -15.28 0.17 7.88
N TYR A 176 -14.80 0.46 9.09
CA TYR A 176 -14.33 -0.55 10.04
C TYR A 176 -15.41 -1.08 10.97
N ASP A 177 -16.62 -0.52 10.92
CA ASP A 177 -17.76 -0.98 11.70
C ASP A 177 -18.41 -2.19 11.02
N MET A 178 -18.24 -3.37 11.63
CA MET A 178 -18.79 -4.63 11.12
C MET A 178 -20.32 -4.66 11.07
N ASN A 179 -21.01 -3.74 11.75
CA ASN A 179 -22.47 -3.59 11.62
C ASN A 179 -22.91 -3.10 10.26
N THR A 180 -22.01 -2.48 9.47
CA THR A 180 -22.33 -2.03 8.11
C THR A 180 -21.89 -3.04 7.04
N TRP A 181 -21.34 -4.20 7.44
CA TRP A 181 -20.74 -5.18 6.51
C TRP A 181 -21.72 -6.27 6.10
N ASP A 182 -22.78 -6.44 6.88
CA ASP A 182 -23.80 -7.45 6.70
C ASP A 182 -25.19 -6.81 6.80
N LEU A 183 -26.01 -7.05 5.79
CA LEU A 183 -27.38 -6.54 5.73
C LEU A 183 -28.39 -7.50 6.37
N ASP A 184 -28.01 -8.77 6.54
CA ASP A 184 -28.89 -9.84 7.03
C ASP A 184 -28.91 -9.94 8.57
N ALA A 185 -28.30 -8.97 9.25
CA ALA A 185 -28.25 -8.85 10.70
C ALA A 185 -27.75 -10.13 11.42
N THR A 186 -26.78 -10.83 10.82
CA THR A 186 -26.19 -12.05 11.41
C THR A 186 -25.63 -11.76 12.82
N PRO A 187 -25.73 -12.71 13.78
CA PRO A 187 -25.15 -12.54 15.11
C PRO A 187 -23.69 -12.05 15.08
N GLU A 188 -23.35 -11.17 16.02
CA GLU A 188 -22.02 -10.56 16.08
C GLU A 188 -20.91 -11.60 16.21
N SER A 189 -21.15 -12.68 16.96
CA SER A 189 -20.20 -13.80 17.11
C SER A 189 -19.82 -14.42 15.76
N THR A 190 -20.81 -14.66 14.90
CA THR A 190 -20.61 -15.20 13.55
C THR A 190 -19.83 -14.23 12.68
N ARG A 191 -20.16 -12.93 12.70
CA ARG A 191 -19.44 -11.90 11.94
C ARG A 191 -17.98 -11.80 12.40
N ARG A 192 -17.71 -11.89 13.70
CA ARG A 192 -16.34 -11.89 14.25
C ARG A 192 -15.56 -13.13 13.80
N ARG A 193 -16.18 -14.31 13.85
CA ARG A 193 -15.58 -15.55 13.34
C ARG A 193 -15.25 -15.44 11.86
N TRP A 194 -16.19 -15.01 11.02
CA TRP A 194 -15.93 -14.81 9.59
C TRP A 194 -14.75 -13.88 9.33
N ARG A 195 -14.67 -12.75 10.06
CA ARG A 195 -13.55 -11.82 9.91
C ARG A 195 -12.23 -12.45 10.33
N GLN A 196 -12.21 -13.21 11.41
CA GLN A 196 -11.03 -13.92 11.87
C GLN A 196 -10.58 -14.94 10.82
N ASP A 197 -11.48 -15.80 10.36
CA ASP A 197 -11.18 -16.84 9.37
C ASP A 197 -10.68 -16.23 8.04
N ILE A 198 -11.25 -15.10 7.62
CA ILE A 198 -10.79 -14.36 6.42
C ILE A 198 -9.38 -13.81 6.63
N ASN A 199 -9.13 -13.16 7.77
CA ASN A 199 -7.82 -12.59 8.07
C ASN A 199 -6.75 -13.67 8.17
N GLU A 200 -7.04 -14.79 8.83
CA GLU A 200 -6.13 -15.92 8.95
C GLU A 200 -5.71 -16.45 7.58
N LYS A 201 -6.67 -16.63 6.66
CA LYS A 201 -6.35 -17.04 5.28
C LYS A 201 -5.47 -16.04 4.54
N LEU A 202 -5.75 -14.74 4.69
CA LEU A 202 -4.95 -13.68 4.08
C LEU A 202 -3.54 -13.61 4.67
N ASP A 203 -3.40 -13.82 5.98
CA ASP A 203 -2.12 -13.83 6.67
C ASP A 203 -1.28 -15.04 6.24
N ILE A 204 -1.89 -16.23 6.11
CA ILE A 204 -1.22 -17.42 5.55
C ILE A 204 -0.71 -17.14 4.12
N MET A 205 -1.54 -16.55 3.25
CA MET A 205 -1.12 -16.18 1.89
C MET A 205 0.06 -15.19 1.89
N ILE A 206 0.10 -14.26 2.85
CA ILE A 206 1.25 -13.36 3.00
C ILE A 206 2.48 -14.15 3.43
N ASP A 207 2.35 -15.01 4.43
CA ASP A 207 3.49 -15.75 4.98
C ASP A 207 4.11 -16.65 3.92
N ASP A 208 3.29 -17.38 3.15
CA ASP A 208 3.71 -18.18 2.00
C ASP A 208 4.43 -17.32 0.94
N ALA A 209 3.88 -16.13 0.63
CA ALA A 209 4.49 -15.20 -0.31
C ALA A 209 5.83 -14.65 0.20
N LEU A 210 5.93 -14.33 1.50
CA LEU A 210 7.16 -13.84 2.11
C LEU A 210 8.23 -14.92 2.18
N ASP A 211 7.86 -16.18 2.39
CA ASP A 211 8.78 -17.31 2.35
C ASP A 211 9.33 -17.54 0.95
N GLU A 212 8.50 -17.43 -0.10
CA GLU A 212 8.98 -17.46 -1.49
C GLU A 212 9.93 -16.28 -1.78
N VAL A 213 9.59 -15.07 -1.34
CA VAL A 213 10.47 -13.89 -1.47
C VAL A 213 11.79 -14.12 -0.74
N ARG A 214 11.79 -14.71 0.46
CA ARG A 214 13.00 -15.02 1.22
C ARG A 214 13.94 -15.90 0.42
N VAL A 215 13.42 -16.99 -0.16
CA VAL A 215 14.22 -17.91 -1.00
C VAL A 215 14.87 -17.16 -2.16
N ILE A 216 14.13 -16.25 -2.82
CA ILE A 216 14.67 -15.40 -3.89
C ILE A 216 15.77 -14.48 -3.35
N LEU A 217 15.54 -13.78 -2.24
CA LEU A 217 16.53 -12.85 -1.67
C LEU A 217 17.81 -13.55 -1.21
N GLU A 218 17.71 -14.76 -0.70
CA GLU A 218 18.85 -15.58 -0.27
C GLU A 218 19.64 -16.11 -1.47
N ALA A 219 18.97 -16.61 -2.51
CA ALA A 219 19.60 -17.04 -3.76
C ALA A 219 20.35 -15.90 -4.46
N GLU A 220 19.83 -14.67 -4.33
CA GLU A 220 20.40 -13.47 -4.94
C GLU A 220 21.43 -12.76 -4.04
N GLY A 221 21.65 -13.26 -2.81
CA GLY A 221 22.61 -12.70 -1.85
C GLY A 221 22.24 -11.31 -1.32
N LEU A 222 20.95 -10.96 -1.33
CA LEU A 222 20.45 -9.61 -1.00
C LEU A 222 20.10 -9.43 0.48
N LEU A 223 19.81 -10.53 1.19
CA LEU A 223 19.33 -10.53 2.58
C LEU A 223 20.50 -10.60 3.57
N MET A 224 20.72 -9.60 4.41
CA MET A 224 21.72 -9.67 5.49
C MET A 224 21.52 -10.96 6.31
N LYS A 225 22.54 -11.83 6.36
CA LYS A 225 22.52 -12.95 7.31
C LYS A 225 22.48 -12.36 8.72
N GLU A 226 21.39 -12.59 9.45
CA GLU A 226 21.37 -12.29 10.89
C GLU A 226 22.52 -13.09 11.53
N VAL A 227 23.48 -12.36 12.10
CA VAL A 227 24.44 -12.96 13.02
C VAL A 227 23.64 -13.27 14.28
N ALA A 228 23.49 -14.56 14.56
CA ALA A 228 22.73 -15.12 15.69
C ALA A 228 23.15 -14.55 17.05
#